data_AF-A0A2E6G576-F1
#
_entry.id   AF-A0A2E6G576-F1
#
_cell.length_a   1.000
_cell.length_b   1.000
_cell.length_c   1.000
_cell.angle_alpha   90.00
_cell.angle_beta   90.00
_cell.angle_gamma   90.00
#
_symmetry.space_group_name_H-M   'P 1'
#
loop_
_entity.id
_entity.type
_entity.pdbx_description
1 polymer ?
#
loop_
_entity_poly.entity_id
_entity_poly.type
_entity_poly.pdbx_seq_one_letter_code
_entity_poly.pdbx_strand_id
1 'polypeptide(L)'
;MLGTLYNVITVAVGSSIGLVLGQRVPDGMRKVVFSALGLFTLFMGVDMMMEITRPMAAFMALVAGAIIGHLVGLDAQVKKAADRLGKGEGAALVQSTLLFCIGAMTLVGCMQDGLLGDPTVLMAKGTMDLFSSIFLAAALGRGVLWSTGSVLLIQGGLTFAFSTAGTGIPEPLVAELSGVGGILLLALGLDLLNIRKFPLLDLTWALPLLPLIISVLDALTLPF
;
A
#
# COMPACT_ATOMS: atom_id res chain seq x y z
N MET A 1 13.55 -6.28 12.21
CA MET A 1 13.30 -4.84 11.95
C MET A 1 14.32 -4.19 11.02
N LEU A 2 15.43 -4.84 10.68
CA LEU A 2 16.45 -4.24 9.79
C LEU A 2 15.87 -4.00 8.40
N GLY A 3 15.06 -4.93 7.89
CA GLY A 3 14.42 -4.81 6.58
C GLY A 3 13.46 -3.62 6.52
N THR A 4 12.70 -3.39 7.60
CA THR A 4 11.80 -2.22 7.66
C THR A 4 12.53 -0.90 7.70
N LEU A 5 13.58 -0.78 8.50
CA LEU A 5 14.40 0.43 8.51
C LEU A 5 15.07 0.67 7.16
N TYR A 6 15.53 -0.39 6.50
CA TYR A 6 16.07 -0.31 5.15
C TYR A 6 15.06 0.29 4.17
N ASN A 7 13.82 -0.24 4.13
CA ASN A 7 12.79 0.31 3.24
C ASN A 7 12.45 1.78 3.55
N VAL A 8 12.33 2.13 4.83
CA VAL A 8 12.07 3.51 5.25
C VAL A 8 13.18 4.45 4.76
N ILE A 9 14.44 4.04 4.92
CA ILE A 9 15.59 4.84 4.45
C ILE A 9 15.59 4.93 2.94
N THR A 10 15.39 3.83 2.21
CA THR A 10 15.40 3.87 0.75
C THR A 10 14.26 4.72 0.18
N VAL A 11 13.04 4.63 0.71
CA VAL A 11 11.94 5.51 0.31
C VAL A 11 12.26 6.98 0.63
N ALA A 12 12.85 7.28 1.78
CA ALA A 12 13.23 8.65 2.14
C ALA A 12 14.30 9.22 1.20
N VAL A 13 15.35 8.44 0.93
CA VAL A 13 16.45 8.81 0.03
C VAL A 13 15.94 8.97 -1.40
N GLY A 14 15.20 7.97 -1.90
CA GLY A 14 14.63 7.98 -3.24
C GLY A 14 13.68 9.15 -3.44
N SER A 15 12.76 9.38 -2.49
CA SER A 15 11.86 10.54 -2.53
C SER A 15 12.63 11.86 -2.54
N SER A 16 13.66 12.00 -1.70
CA SER A 16 14.48 13.22 -1.64
C SER A 16 15.18 13.50 -2.98
N ILE A 17 15.77 12.47 -3.59
CA ILE A 17 16.37 12.56 -4.93
C ILE A 17 15.31 12.94 -5.96
N GLY A 18 14.17 12.26 -5.94
CA GLY A 18 13.04 12.51 -6.83
C GLY A 18 12.52 13.95 -6.73
N LEU A 19 12.47 14.53 -5.54
CA LEU A 19 12.07 15.94 -5.34
C LEU A 19 13.05 16.93 -5.95
N VAL A 20 14.36 16.68 -5.83
CA VAL A 20 15.39 17.53 -6.42
C VAL A 20 15.36 17.43 -7.95
N LEU A 21 15.22 16.21 -8.48
CA LEU A 21 15.13 15.97 -9.92
C LEU A 21 13.82 16.52 -10.51
N GLY A 22 12.70 16.36 -9.80
CA GLY A 22 11.36 16.76 -10.23
C GLY A 22 11.21 18.24 -10.52
N GLN A 23 11.98 19.11 -9.84
CA GLN A 23 12.02 20.55 -10.12
C GLN A 23 12.56 20.88 -11.53
N ARG A 24 13.24 19.92 -12.18
CA ARG A 24 13.82 20.06 -13.52
C ARG A 24 13.07 19.28 -14.59
N VAL A 25 12.01 18.54 -14.23
CA VAL A 25 11.27 17.68 -15.17
C VAL A 25 10.19 18.50 -15.88
N PRO A 26 10.17 18.54 -17.24
CA PRO A 26 9.11 19.20 -17.99
C PRO A 26 7.74 18.53 -17.77
N ASP A 27 6.66 19.32 -17.78
CA ASP A 27 5.29 18.83 -17.54
C ASP A 27 4.87 17.67 -18.46
N GLY A 28 5.35 17.66 -19.71
CA GLY A 28 5.11 16.58 -20.66
C GLY A 28 5.71 15.24 -20.21
N MET A 29 6.94 15.25 -19.71
CA MET A 29 7.61 14.05 -19.19
C MET A 29 6.93 13.55 -17.92
N ARG A 30 6.48 14.47 -17.04
CA ARG A 30 5.69 14.12 -15.85
C ARG A 30 4.46 13.31 -16.22
N LYS A 31 3.68 13.72 -17.24
CA LYS A 31 2.49 12.97 -17.71
C LYS A 31 2.82 11.56 -18.19
N VAL A 32 3.91 11.40 -18.94
CA VAL A 32 4.35 10.08 -19.44
C VAL A 32 4.75 9.17 -18.28
N VAL A 33 5.49 9.69 -17.30
CA VAL A 33 5.88 8.95 -16.09
C VAL A 33 4.65 8.53 -15.28
N PHE A 34 3.67 9.42 -15.08
CA PHE A 34 2.39 9.08 -14.43
C PHE A 34 1.66 7.95 -15.15
N SER A 35 1.66 7.98 -16.48
CA SER A 35 1.02 6.95 -17.29
C SER A 35 1.73 5.60 -17.10
N ALA A 36 3.06 5.58 -17.13
CA ALA A 36 3.84 4.37 -16.89
C ALA A 36 3.62 3.80 -15.48
N LEU A 37 3.64 4.65 -14.45
CA LEU A 37 3.40 4.24 -13.06
C LEU A 37 1.97 3.72 -12.86
N GLY A 38 0.97 4.39 -13.43
CA GLY A 38 -0.42 3.93 -13.39
C GLY A 38 -0.61 2.58 -14.07
N LEU A 39 -0.05 2.40 -15.27
CA LEU A 39 -0.11 1.12 -16.00
C LEU A 39 0.58 -0.02 -15.27
N PHE A 40 1.77 0.23 -14.70
CA PHE A 40 2.47 -0.78 -13.89
C PHE A 40 1.69 -1.13 -12.62
N THR A 41 1.10 -0.12 -11.96
CA THR A 41 0.26 -0.34 -10.77
C THR A 41 -0.98 -1.16 -11.10
N LEU A 42 -1.61 -0.93 -12.27
CA LEU A 42 -2.70 -1.76 -12.76
C LEU A 42 -2.27 -3.21 -12.99
N PHE A 43 -1.12 -3.41 -13.65
CA PHE A 43 -0.56 -4.75 -13.86
C PHE A 43 -0.34 -5.48 -12.53
N MET A 44 0.33 -4.83 -11.57
CA MET A 44 0.55 -5.38 -10.22
C MET A 44 -0.78 -5.69 -9.53
N GLY A 45 -1.75 -4.79 -9.63
CA GLY A 45 -3.08 -5.02 -9.07
C GLY A 45 -3.76 -6.26 -9.65
N VAL A 46 -3.69 -6.44 -10.97
CA VAL A 46 -4.25 -7.63 -11.64
C VAL A 46 -3.53 -8.91 -11.25
N ASP A 47 -2.20 -8.90 -11.23
CA ASP A 47 -1.39 -10.04 -10.84
C ASP A 47 -1.76 -10.53 -9.43
N MET A 48 -1.82 -9.60 -8.47
CA MET A 48 -2.19 -9.90 -7.09
C MET A 48 -3.62 -10.39 -6.94
N MET A 49 -4.59 -9.82 -7.69
CA MET A 49 -5.99 -10.27 -7.64
C MET A 49 -6.17 -11.74 -8.04
N MET A 50 -5.26 -12.31 -8.83
CA MET A 50 -5.32 -13.71 -9.22
C MET A 50 -5.02 -14.67 -8.06
N GLU A 51 -4.50 -14.16 -6.92
CA GLU A 51 -4.30 -14.94 -5.70
C GLU A 51 -5.60 -15.16 -4.90
N ILE A 52 -6.71 -14.48 -5.24
CA ILE A 52 -7.99 -14.63 -4.55
C ILE A 52 -8.56 -16.03 -4.80
N THR A 53 -8.74 -16.79 -3.73
CA THR A 53 -9.39 -18.11 -3.75
C THR A 53 -10.83 -18.06 -3.21
N ARG A 54 -11.16 -17.08 -2.36
CA ARG A 54 -12.46 -16.89 -1.72
C ARG A 54 -13.09 -15.54 -2.12
N PRO A 55 -13.61 -15.42 -3.35
CA PRO A 55 -14.09 -14.15 -3.89
C PRO A 55 -15.26 -13.55 -3.07
N MET A 56 -16.07 -14.39 -2.41
CA MET A 56 -17.15 -13.91 -1.55
C MET A 56 -16.62 -13.22 -0.29
N ALA A 57 -15.59 -13.78 0.33
CA ALA A 57 -14.92 -13.14 1.47
C ALA A 57 -14.31 -11.79 1.08
N ALA A 58 -13.61 -11.74 -0.06
CA ALA A 58 -13.04 -10.52 -0.61
C ALA A 58 -14.12 -9.45 -0.90
N PHE A 59 -15.23 -9.85 -1.52
CA PHE A 59 -16.36 -8.95 -1.80
C PHE A 59 -16.95 -8.37 -0.51
N MET A 60 -17.25 -9.23 0.48
CA MET A 60 -17.80 -8.76 1.75
C MET A 60 -16.83 -7.85 2.50
N ALA A 61 -15.53 -8.16 2.48
CA ALA A 61 -14.50 -7.33 3.08
C ALA A 61 -14.43 -5.96 2.43
N LEU A 62 -14.50 -5.88 1.09
CA LEU A 62 -14.53 -4.61 0.37
C LEU A 62 -15.78 -3.79 0.67
N VAL A 63 -16.97 -4.40 0.66
CA VAL A 63 -18.22 -3.68 0.95
C VAL A 63 -18.26 -3.19 2.39
N ALA A 64 -18.00 -4.08 3.36
CA ALA A 64 -17.98 -3.73 4.78
C ALA A 64 -16.88 -2.71 5.08
N GLY A 65 -15.69 -2.91 4.51
CA GLY A 65 -14.55 -2.00 4.62
C GLY A 65 -14.87 -0.63 4.06
N ALA A 66 -15.51 -0.53 2.89
CA ALA A 66 -15.92 0.75 2.31
C ALA A 66 -16.93 1.49 3.19
N ILE A 67 -17.91 0.78 3.78
CA ILE A 67 -18.89 1.37 4.68
C ILE A 67 -18.21 1.90 5.94
N ILE A 68 -17.41 1.07 6.61
CA ILE A 68 -16.69 1.45 7.84
C ILE A 68 -15.71 2.58 7.55
N GLY A 69 -14.94 2.47 6.47
CA GLY A 69 -13.99 3.49 6.04
C GLY A 69 -14.66 4.82 5.77
N HIS A 70 -15.81 4.82 5.08
CA HIS A 70 -16.56 6.06 4.83
C HIS A 70 -17.06 6.72 6.12
N LEU A 71 -17.52 5.92 7.10
CA LEU A 71 -17.95 6.43 8.41
C LEU A 71 -16.79 7.02 9.21
N VAL A 72 -15.60 6.42 9.14
CA VAL A 72 -14.38 6.94 9.77
C VAL A 72 -13.87 8.18 9.02
N GLY A 73 -14.01 8.20 7.68
CA GLY A 73 -13.59 9.29 6.81
C GLY A 73 -12.07 9.53 6.81
N LEU A 74 -11.29 8.45 6.90
CA LEU A 74 -9.84 8.52 7.10
C LEU A 74 -9.16 9.16 5.88
N ASP A 75 -9.63 8.85 4.67
CA ASP A 75 -9.14 9.41 3.42
C ASP A 75 -9.21 10.95 3.41
N ALA A 76 -10.38 11.49 3.74
CA ALA A 76 -10.60 12.93 3.78
C ALA A 76 -9.77 13.61 4.88
N GLN A 77 -9.65 12.99 6.05
CA GLN A 77 -8.89 13.54 7.17
C GLN A 77 -7.39 13.60 6.87
N VAL A 78 -6.82 12.51 6.35
CA VAL A 78 -5.39 12.43 6.02
C VAL A 78 -5.06 13.39 4.87
N LYS A 79 -5.88 13.41 3.80
CA LYS A 79 -5.66 14.34 2.68
C LYS A 79 -5.72 15.79 3.16
N LYS A 80 -6.72 16.15 3.96
CA LYS A 80 -6.86 17.51 4.50
C LYS A 80 -5.71 17.89 5.44
N ALA A 81 -5.22 16.96 6.25
CA ALA A 81 -4.09 17.21 7.15
C ALA A 81 -2.79 17.46 6.37
N ALA A 82 -2.50 16.61 5.39
CA ALA A 82 -1.31 16.72 4.55
C ALA A 82 -1.38 17.91 3.58
N ASP A 83 -2.56 18.27 3.07
CA ASP A 83 -2.73 19.44 2.21
C ASP A 83 -2.47 20.79 2.93
N ARG A 84 -2.39 20.79 4.28
CA ARG A 84 -1.90 21.96 5.04
C ARG A 84 -0.40 22.22 4.79
N LEU A 85 0.35 21.21 4.38
CA LEU A 85 1.79 21.28 4.09
C LEU A 85 2.05 21.69 2.63
N GLY A 86 1.13 21.38 1.72
CA GLY A 86 1.15 21.84 0.33
C GLY A 86 -0.02 21.28 -0.48
N LYS A 87 -0.52 22.03 -1.46
CA LYS A 87 -1.65 21.60 -2.29
C LYS A 87 -1.31 20.33 -3.08
N GLY A 88 -2.09 19.27 -2.88
CA GLY A 88 -1.91 18.00 -3.58
C GLY A 88 -0.94 17.03 -2.90
N GLU A 89 -0.28 17.46 -1.81
CA GLU A 89 0.58 16.59 -1.01
C GLU A 89 -0.21 15.47 -0.34
N GLY A 90 -1.48 15.73 0.03
CA GLY A 90 -2.33 14.70 0.63
C GLY A 90 -2.66 13.55 -0.33
N ALA A 91 -2.99 13.84 -1.58
CA ALA A 91 -3.22 12.81 -2.58
C ALA A 91 -1.93 12.00 -2.84
N ALA A 92 -0.80 12.70 -3.00
CA ALA A 92 0.50 12.08 -3.20
C ALA A 92 0.90 11.17 -2.03
N LEU A 93 0.67 11.59 -0.78
CA LEU A 93 0.90 10.80 0.43
C LEU A 93 0.07 9.51 0.42
N VAL A 94 -1.22 9.62 0.13
CA VAL A 94 -2.12 8.46 0.09
C VAL A 94 -1.68 7.48 -0.99
N GLN A 95 -1.49 7.97 -2.22
CA GLN A 95 -1.14 7.14 -3.37
C GLN A 95 0.19 6.40 -3.17
N SER A 96 1.21 7.09 -2.68
CA SER A 96 2.52 6.48 -2.38
C SER A 96 2.46 5.52 -1.19
N THR A 97 1.73 5.86 -0.12
CA THR A 97 1.53 4.94 1.02
C THR A 97 0.87 3.65 0.58
N LEU A 98 -0.16 3.71 -0.26
CA LEU A 98 -0.83 2.51 -0.75
C LEU A 98 0.10 1.68 -1.62
N LEU A 99 0.81 2.31 -2.56
CA LEU A 99 1.75 1.60 -3.42
C LEU A 99 2.86 0.91 -2.62
N PHE A 100 3.43 1.58 -1.61
CA PHE A 100 4.54 1.05 -0.82
C PHE A 100 4.08 0.11 0.29
N CYS A 101 2.90 0.26 0.87
CA CYS A 101 2.49 -0.54 2.02
C CYS A 101 1.54 -1.69 1.66
N ILE A 102 0.78 -1.58 0.58
CA ILE A 102 -0.17 -2.62 0.17
C ILE A 102 0.52 -3.58 -0.78
N GLY A 103 0.71 -4.81 -0.31
CA GLY A 103 1.39 -5.86 -1.06
C GLY A 103 1.67 -7.10 -0.22
N ALA A 104 1.69 -8.27 -0.87
CA ALA A 104 2.07 -9.54 -0.25
C ALA A 104 3.44 -9.45 0.43
N MET A 105 4.40 -8.85 -0.28
CA MET A 105 5.77 -8.68 0.20
C MET A 105 5.88 -7.79 1.44
N THR A 106 4.94 -6.86 1.67
CA THR A 106 4.91 -6.10 2.94
C THR A 106 4.61 -7.04 4.09
N LEU A 107 3.55 -7.83 3.96
CA LEU A 107 3.03 -8.65 5.03
C LEU A 107 3.96 -9.84 5.30
N VAL A 108 4.36 -10.57 4.24
CA VAL A 108 5.34 -11.66 4.32
C VAL A 108 6.68 -11.15 4.82
N GLY A 109 7.16 -10.02 4.30
CA GLY A 109 8.42 -9.45 4.72
C GLY A 109 8.42 -8.98 6.18
N CYS A 110 7.34 -8.33 6.65
CA CYS A 110 7.19 -7.96 8.06
C CYS A 110 7.14 -9.19 8.96
N MET A 111 6.48 -10.25 8.51
CA MET A 111 6.38 -11.51 9.24
C MET A 111 7.74 -12.20 9.36
N GLN A 112 8.50 -12.29 8.27
CA GLN A 112 9.84 -12.90 8.27
C GLN A 112 10.85 -12.07 9.08
N ASP A 113 10.89 -10.74 8.89
CA ASP A 113 11.79 -9.84 9.62
C ASP A 113 11.40 -9.70 11.12
N GLY A 114 10.13 -9.95 11.45
CA GLY A 114 9.60 -9.91 12.81
C GLY A 114 9.79 -11.22 13.59
N LEU A 115 9.46 -12.36 12.97
CA LEU A 115 9.50 -13.69 13.62
C LEU A 115 10.87 -14.36 13.52
N LEU A 116 11.48 -14.31 12.33
CA LEU A 116 12.71 -15.05 12.01
C LEU A 116 13.95 -14.14 12.03
N GLY A 117 13.74 -12.83 12.09
CA GLY A 117 14.82 -11.84 11.97
C GLY A 117 15.46 -11.82 10.59
N ASP A 118 14.77 -12.32 9.56
CA ASP A 118 15.25 -12.35 8.18
C ASP A 118 14.78 -11.10 7.40
N PRO A 119 15.66 -10.15 7.08
CA PRO A 119 15.28 -8.91 6.40
C PRO A 119 15.24 -9.05 4.88
N THR A 120 15.58 -10.21 4.31
CA THR A 120 15.87 -10.38 2.87
C THR A 120 14.74 -9.90 1.97
N VAL A 121 13.49 -10.28 2.29
CA VAL A 121 12.30 -9.89 1.49
C VAL A 121 12.07 -8.37 1.56
N LEU A 122 12.21 -7.76 2.72
CA LEU A 122 12.03 -6.33 2.88
C LEU A 122 13.18 -5.50 2.29
N MET A 123 14.40 -6.05 2.23
CA MET A 123 15.52 -5.42 1.54
C MET A 123 15.35 -5.43 0.02
N ALA A 124 14.91 -6.57 -0.54
CA ALA A 124 14.55 -6.67 -1.95
C ALA A 124 13.44 -5.67 -2.30
N LYS A 125 12.39 -5.63 -1.47
CA LYS A 125 11.32 -4.66 -1.61
C LYS A 125 11.79 -3.21 -1.49
N GLY A 126 12.58 -2.89 -0.47
CA GLY A 126 13.08 -1.53 -0.26
C GLY A 126 13.92 -1.02 -1.43
N THR A 127 14.56 -1.91 -2.17
CA THR A 127 15.26 -1.56 -3.41
C THR A 127 14.27 -1.21 -4.54
N MET A 128 13.16 -1.93 -4.68
CA MET A 128 12.10 -1.60 -5.63
C MET A 128 11.39 -0.28 -5.27
N ASP A 129 11.13 -0.06 -3.98
CA ASP A 129 10.51 1.17 -3.47
C ASP A 129 11.47 2.37 -3.57
N LEU A 130 12.81 2.17 -3.52
CA LEU A 130 13.81 3.20 -3.82
C LEU A 130 13.58 3.81 -5.20
N PHE A 131 13.55 2.97 -6.24
CA PHE A 131 13.39 3.43 -7.62
C PHE A 131 12.01 4.05 -7.81
N SER A 132 10.96 3.38 -7.30
CA SER A 132 9.58 3.86 -7.40
C SER A 132 9.40 5.23 -6.73
N SER A 133 9.98 5.45 -5.54
CA SER A 133 9.89 6.71 -4.81
C SER A 133 10.63 7.87 -5.50
N ILE A 134 11.72 7.62 -6.23
CA ILE A 134 12.36 8.64 -7.08
C ILE A 134 11.37 9.16 -8.13
N PHE A 135 10.77 8.24 -8.89
CA PHE A 135 9.85 8.61 -9.97
C PHE A 135 8.56 9.23 -9.44
N LEU A 136 7.99 8.64 -8.39
CA LEU A 136 6.79 9.15 -7.73
C LEU A 136 7.04 10.52 -7.14
N ALA A 137 8.13 10.77 -6.41
CA ALA A 137 8.37 12.09 -5.83
C ALA A 137 8.66 13.16 -6.88
N ALA A 138 9.31 12.80 -8.00
CA ALA A 138 9.48 13.71 -9.14
C ALA A 138 8.13 14.09 -9.78
N ALA A 139 7.18 13.15 -9.78
CA ALA A 139 5.88 13.30 -10.43
C ALA A 139 4.80 13.93 -9.51
N LEU A 140 4.66 13.43 -8.29
CA LEU A 140 3.65 13.78 -7.29
C LEU A 140 4.12 14.83 -6.27
N GLY A 141 5.42 15.08 -6.17
CA GLY A 141 5.98 16.05 -5.24
C GLY A 141 6.12 15.53 -3.82
N ARG A 142 6.10 16.47 -2.86
CA ARG A 142 6.58 16.25 -1.47
C ARG A 142 5.72 15.28 -0.65
N GLY A 143 4.47 15.04 -1.06
CA GLY A 143 3.60 14.04 -0.44
C GLY A 143 4.22 12.64 -0.36
N VAL A 144 5.08 12.28 -1.33
CA VAL A 144 5.77 10.99 -1.34
C VAL A 144 6.85 10.91 -0.25
N LEU A 145 7.53 12.01 0.07
CA LEU A 145 8.47 12.02 1.18
C LEU A 145 7.74 11.86 2.53
N TRP A 146 6.54 12.43 2.66
CA TRP A 146 5.72 12.24 3.84
C TRP A 146 5.26 10.78 4.01
N SER A 147 5.17 10.00 2.93
CA SER A 147 4.79 8.58 3.02
C SER A 147 5.85 7.71 3.68
N THR A 148 7.11 8.17 3.76
CA THR A 148 8.13 7.53 4.60
C THR A 148 7.64 7.33 6.04
N GLY A 149 6.93 8.31 6.59
CA GLY A 149 6.32 8.20 7.91
C GLY A 149 5.25 7.10 7.96
N SER A 150 4.37 7.04 6.95
CA SER A 150 3.37 5.99 6.83
C SER A 150 3.97 4.60 6.67
N VAL A 151 5.05 4.46 5.88
CA VAL A 151 5.79 3.20 5.73
C VAL A 151 6.37 2.77 7.07
N LEU A 152 7.02 3.68 7.80
CA LEU A 152 7.56 3.38 9.12
C LEU A 152 6.46 2.94 10.10
N LEU A 153 5.31 3.64 10.12
CA LEU A 153 4.21 3.32 11.02
C LEU A 153 3.54 1.98 10.67
N ILE A 154 3.18 1.77 9.41
CA ILE A 154 2.46 0.56 8.97
C ILE A 154 3.40 -0.64 8.99
N GLN A 155 4.53 -0.56 8.28
CA GLN A 155 5.48 -1.66 8.15
C GLN A 155 6.21 -1.95 9.48
N GLY A 156 6.59 -0.88 10.20
CA GLY A 156 7.20 -1.01 11.53
C GLY A 156 6.23 -1.56 12.56
N GLY A 157 4.98 -1.07 12.55
CA GLY A 157 3.91 -1.60 13.38
C GLY A 157 3.66 -3.09 13.14
N LEU A 158 3.57 -3.51 11.86
CA LEU A 158 3.40 -4.91 11.50
C LEU A 158 4.58 -5.77 11.92
N THR A 159 5.81 -5.35 11.64
CA THR A 159 7.02 -6.12 12.00
C THR A 159 7.12 -6.27 13.52
N PHE A 160 6.79 -5.21 14.27
CA PHE A 160 6.78 -5.24 15.73
C PHE A 160 5.67 -6.14 16.28
N ALA A 161 4.47 -6.09 15.68
CA ALA A 161 3.36 -6.96 16.03
C ALA A 161 3.72 -8.44 15.83
N PHE A 162 4.38 -8.80 14.73
CA PHE A 162 4.84 -10.18 14.52
C PHE A 162 5.92 -10.60 15.51
N SER A 163 6.89 -9.72 15.77
CA SER A 163 7.94 -9.99 16.75
C SER A 163 7.39 -10.25 18.17
N THR A 164 6.30 -9.57 18.55
CA THR A 164 5.66 -9.75 19.86
C THR A 164 4.64 -10.88 19.90
N ALA A 165 3.89 -11.11 18.82
CA ALA A 165 2.89 -12.18 18.73
C ALA A 165 3.52 -13.58 18.62
N GLY A 166 4.74 -13.69 18.08
CA GLY A 166 5.48 -14.96 17.96
C GLY A 166 4.84 -15.97 17.01
N THR A 167 3.77 -15.59 16.29
CA THR A 167 3.01 -16.44 15.38
C THR A 167 2.84 -15.75 14.03
N GLY A 168 2.97 -16.54 12.96
CA GLY A 168 2.82 -16.07 11.59
C GLY A 168 1.38 -16.13 11.09
N ILE A 169 1.13 -15.45 9.98
CA ILE A 169 -0.12 -15.53 9.24
C ILE A 169 -0.06 -16.74 8.31
N PRO A 170 -1.12 -17.58 8.24
CA PRO A 170 -1.19 -18.69 7.30
C PRO A 170 -1.09 -18.21 5.85
N GLU A 171 -0.35 -18.93 5.00
CA GLU A 171 -0.17 -18.59 3.58
C GLU A 171 -1.49 -18.36 2.81
N PRO A 172 -2.57 -19.14 3.01
CA PRO A 172 -3.84 -18.88 2.35
C PRO A 172 -4.41 -17.50 2.69
N LEU A 173 -4.27 -17.04 3.94
CA LEU A 173 -4.73 -15.73 4.35
C LEU A 173 -3.85 -14.61 3.78
N VAL A 174 -2.54 -14.86 3.61
CA VAL A 174 -1.65 -13.94 2.92
C VAL A 174 -2.09 -13.73 1.46
N ALA A 175 -2.43 -14.81 0.75
CA ALA A 175 -2.93 -14.75 -0.62
C ALA A 175 -4.24 -13.95 -0.72
N GLU A 176 -5.20 -14.18 0.18
CA GLU A 176 -6.45 -13.41 0.23
C GLU A 176 -6.23 -11.92 0.51
N LEU A 177 -5.38 -11.59 1.49
CA LEU A 177 -5.02 -10.20 1.83
C LEU A 177 -4.31 -9.51 0.66
N SER A 178 -3.45 -10.24 -0.04
CA SER A 178 -2.73 -9.75 -1.21
C SER A 178 -3.69 -9.52 -2.36
N GLY A 179 -4.60 -10.44 -2.62
CA GLY A 179 -5.66 -10.30 -3.61
C GLY A 179 -6.55 -9.07 -3.39
N VAL A 180 -7.04 -8.86 -2.16
CA VAL A 180 -7.79 -7.65 -1.80
C VAL A 180 -6.91 -6.40 -1.96
N GLY A 181 -5.63 -6.48 -1.56
CA GLY A 181 -4.65 -5.43 -1.82
C GLY A 181 -4.49 -5.11 -3.32
N GLY A 182 -4.52 -6.12 -4.18
CA GLY A 182 -4.49 -5.99 -5.63
C GLY A 182 -5.69 -5.20 -6.17
N ILE A 183 -6.88 -5.38 -5.60
CA ILE A 183 -8.08 -4.58 -5.94
C ILE A 183 -7.86 -3.10 -5.60
N LEU A 184 -7.23 -2.82 -4.44
CA LEU A 184 -6.89 -1.46 -4.03
C LEU A 184 -5.82 -0.82 -4.94
N LEU A 185 -4.82 -1.61 -5.37
CA LEU A 185 -3.83 -1.17 -6.34
C LEU A 185 -4.45 -0.94 -7.72
N LEU A 186 -5.43 -1.74 -8.15
CA LEU A 186 -6.15 -1.48 -9.37
C LEU A 186 -6.90 -0.14 -9.30
N ALA A 187 -7.57 0.15 -8.19
CA ALA A 187 -8.21 1.45 -7.97
C ALA A 187 -7.18 2.60 -7.95
N LEU A 188 -6.01 2.40 -7.34
CA LEU A 188 -4.91 3.36 -7.36
C LEU A 188 -4.39 3.62 -8.78
N GLY A 189 -4.20 2.57 -9.59
CA GLY A 189 -3.75 2.69 -10.98
C GLY A 189 -4.73 3.52 -11.82
N LEU A 190 -6.03 3.30 -11.66
CA LEU A 190 -7.07 4.11 -12.30
C LEU A 190 -7.08 5.58 -11.82
N ASP A 191 -6.78 5.82 -10.55
CA ASP A 191 -6.65 7.18 -9.98
C ASP A 191 -5.41 7.90 -10.52
N LEU A 192 -4.26 7.22 -10.58
CA LEU A 192 -3.02 7.75 -11.17
C LEU A 192 -3.18 8.10 -12.66
N LEU A 193 -3.94 7.30 -13.41
CA LEU A 193 -4.27 7.56 -14.81
C LEU A 193 -5.35 8.65 -14.99
N ASN A 194 -5.86 9.25 -13.90
CA ASN A 194 -6.98 10.20 -13.90
C ASN A 194 -8.25 9.68 -14.59
N ILE A 195 -8.48 8.36 -14.58
CA ILE A 195 -9.68 7.74 -15.14
C ILE A 195 -10.83 7.86 -14.13
N ARG A 196 -10.57 7.48 -12.87
CA ARG A 196 -11.56 7.56 -11.79
C ARG A 196 -10.88 7.71 -10.43
N LYS A 197 -11.39 8.65 -9.62
CA LYS A 197 -10.93 8.85 -8.24
C LYS A 197 -11.69 7.93 -7.28
N PHE A 198 -10.96 7.39 -6.31
CA PHE A 198 -11.51 6.54 -5.26
C PHE A 198 -11.05 7.05 -3.87
N PRO A 199 -11.85 6.86 -2.81
CA PRO A 199 -11.43 7.11 -1.43
C PRO A 199 -10.54 5.95 -0.97
N LEU A 200 -9.32 5.89 -1.50
CA LEU A 200 -8.47 4.71 -1.40
C LEU A 200 -8.15 4.32 0.06
N LEU A 201 -7.90 5.29 0.95
CA LEU A 201 -7.68 5.01 2.37
C LEU A 201 -8.91 4.40 3.04
N ASP A 202 -10.11 4.84 2.69
CA ASP A 202 -11.35 4.29 3.27
C ASP A 202 -11.53 2.83 2.82
N LEU A 203 -11.17 2.50 1.58
CA LEU A 203 -11.20 1.13 1.08
C LEU A 203 -10.18 0.20 1.76
N THR A 204 -9.08 0.73 2.33
CA THR A 204 -8.08 -0.11 3.02
C THR A 204 -8.61 -0.84 4.24
N TRP A 205 -9.73 -0.39 4.83
CA TRP A 205 -10.39 -1.10 5.92
C TRP A 205 -10.85 -2.51 5.54
N ALA A 206 -10.92 -2.84 4.25
CA ALA A 206 -11.14 -4.20 3.79
C ALA A 206 -10.05 -5.18 4.25
N LEU A 207 -8.78 -4.75 4.29
CA LEU A 207 -7.64 -5.60 4.65
C LEU A 207 -7.74 -6.14 6.09
N PRO A 208 -7.89 -5.30 7.15
CA PRO A 208 -8.00 -5.82 8.51
C PRO A 208 -9.31 -6.57 8.78
N LEU A 209 -10.38 -6.32 8.00
CA LEU A 209 -11.67 -7.01 8.16
C LEU A 209 -11.68 -8.41 7.53
N LEU A 210 -10.89 -8.63 6.49
CA LEU A 210 -10.87 -9.88 5.73
C LEU A 210 -10.62 -11.13 6.61
N PRO A 211 -9.61 -11.16 7.52
CA PRO A 211 -9.39 -12.31 8.40
C PRO A 211 -10.59 -12.63 9.28
N LEU A 212 -11.31 -11.60 9.76
CA LEU A 212 -12.48 -11.76 10.62
C LEU A 212 -13.65 -12.34 9.84
N ILE A 213 -13.87 -11.87 8.61
CA ILE A 213 -14.92 -12.39 7.72
C ILE A 213 -14.66 -13.85 7.36
N ILE A 214 -13.42 -14.20 7.00
CA ILE A 214 -13.04 -15.59 6.70
C ILE A 214 -13.30 -16.50 7.90
N SER A 215 -12.90 -16.06 9.10
CA SER A 215 -13.12 -16.83 10.34
C SER A 215 -14.61 -17.08 10.62
N VAL A 216 -15.48 -16.10 10.34
CA VAL A 216 -16.93 -16.25 10.50
C VAL A 216 -17.52 -17.19 9.46
N LEU A 217 -17.09 -17.11 8.20
CA LEU A 217 -17.55 -18.02 7.14
C LEU A 217 -17.18 -19.48 7.43
N ASP A 218 -15.96 -19.70 7.91
CA ASP A 218 -15.47 -21.03 8.27
C ASP A 218 -16.26 -21.62 9.45
N ALA A 219 -16.57 -20.79 10.45
CA ALA A 219 -17.43 -21.19 11.58
C ALA A 219 -18.86 -21.56 11.14
N LEU A 220 -19.36 -20.94 10.07
CA LEU A 220 -20.68 -21.22 9.50
C LEU A 220 -20.66 -22.37 8.48
N THR A 221 -19.50 -23.02 8.25
CA THR A 221 -19.30 -24.08 7.24
C THR A 221 -19.78 -23.70 5.84
N LEU A 222 -19.74 -22.41 5.49
CA LEU A 222 -20.14 -21.94 4.17
C LEU A 222 -18.99 -22.16 3.18
N PRO A 223 -19.20 -22.90 2.08
CA PRO A 223 -18.12 -23.37 1.19
C PRO A 223 -17.59 -22.29 0.21
N PHE A 224 -17.71 -21.00 0.54
CA PHE A 224 -17.45 -19.88 -0.36
C PHE A 224 -16.23 -19.03 0.03
#